data_AF-A0A4Y8Y3U6-F1
#
_entry.id   AF-A0A4Y8Y3U6-F1
#
_cell.length_a   1.000
_cell.length_b   1.000
_cell.length_c   1.000
_cell.angle_alpha   90.00
_cell.angle_beta   90.00
_cell.angle_gamma   90.00
#
_symmetry.space_group_name_H-M   'P 1'
#
loop_
_entity.id
_entity.type
_entity.pdbx_description
1 polymer ?
#
loop_
_entity_poly.entity_id
_entity_poly.type
_entity_poly.pdbx_seq_one_letter_code
_entity_poly.pdbx_strand_id
1 'polypeptide(L)'
;MSSPAGHNAAAKQAALQPLSDTAIYFVELIAGGLADHPASLEMWRDLVDRDLSFFTSPISEEIREEGRTQARAEDILLVLENRGVAVPDDVRARITGCQEREVMRPWLLSAVTARSAREIFGGV
;
A
#
# COMPACT_ATOMS: atom_id res chain seq x y z
N MET A 1 -8.19 -10.80 -29.77
CA MET A 1 -8.97 -9.90 -28.90
C MET A 1 -9.74 -10.78 -27.92
N SER A 2 -9.09 -11.15 -26.82
CA SER A 2 -9.67 -12.02 -25.79
C SER A 2 -10.40 -11.17 -24.74
N SER A 3 -11.62 -11.58 -24.41
CA SER A 3 -12.50 -10.92 -23.45
C SER A 3 -11.86 -10.81 -22.05
N PRO A 4 -11.90 -9.65 -21.36
CA PRO A 4 -11.32 -9.46 -20.04
C PRO A 4 -12.18 -10.06 -18.89
N ALA A 5 -13.32 -10.69 -19.20
CA ALA A 5 -14.25 -11.20 -18.20
C ALA A 5 -13.74 -12.40 -17.37
N GLY A 6 -12.68 -13.09 -17.83
CA GLY A 6 -12.17 -14.31 -17.19
C GLY A 6 -11.35 -14.10 -15.90
N HIS A 7 -10.68 -12.96 -15.74
CA HIS A 7 -9.79 -12.72 -14.60
C HIS A 7 -10.52 -12.26 -13.32
N ASN A 8 -11.72 -11.70 -13.47
CA ASN A 8 -12.47 -11.13 -12.34
C ASN A 8 -13.29 -12.18 -11.56
N ALA A 9 -13.68 -13.29 -12.20
CA ALA A 9 -14.46 -14.34 -11.56
C ALA A 9 -13.63 -15.18 -10.56
N ALA A 10 -12.35 -15.44 -10.88
CA ALA A 10 -11.45 -16.16 -9.98
C ALA A 10 -11.10 -15.33 -8.73
N ALA A 11 -10.91 -14.01 -8.89
CA ALA A 11 -10.70 -13.09 -7.77
C ALA A 11 -11.94 -13.02 -6.85
N LYS A 12 -13.15 -13.00 -7.43
CA LYS A 12 -14.42 -12.99 -6.68
C LYS A 12 -14.65 -14.27 -5.87
N GLN A 13 -14.17 -15.42 -6.38
CA GLN A 13 -14.29 -16.71 -5.68
C GLN A 13 -13.24 -16.88 -4.57
N ALA A 14 -12.03 -16.31 -4.75
CA ALA A 14 -10.97 -16.34 -3.74
C ALA A 14 -11.27 -15.41 -2.54
N ALA A 15 -12.03 -14.33 -2.76
CA ALA A 15 -12.41 -13.35 -1.74
C ALA A 15 -13.55 -13.80 -0.81
N LEU A 16 -14.32 -14.83 -1.16
CA LEU A 16 -15.38 -15.41 -0.32
C LEU A 16 -14.82 -16.51 0.59
N GLN A 17 -13.71 -16.25 1.28
CA GLN A 17 -13.36 -17.10 2.41
C GLN A 17 -14.42 -16.91 3.51
N PRO A 18 -14.91 -17.99 4.14
CA PRO A 18 -15.83 -17.85 5.27
C PRO A 18 -15.18 -16.97 6.33
N LEU A 19 -15.97 -16.06 6.92
CA LEU A 19 -15.52 -15.26 8.05
C LEU A 19 -14.97 -16.18 9.14
N SER A 20 -13.85 -15.79 9.73
CA SER A 20 -13.31 -16.52 10.89
C SER A 20 -14.28 -16.45 12.07
N ASP A 21 -14.24 -17.44 12.97
CA ASP A 21 -15.06 -17.44 14.19
C ASP A 21 -14.90 -16.14 14.99
N THR A 22 -13.68 -15.58 15.01
CA THR A 22 -13.38 -14.28 15.61
C THR A 22 -14.13 -13.14 14.92
N ALA A 23 -14.18 -13.11 13.59
CA ALA A 23 -14.90 -12.07 12.85
C ALA A 23 -16.41 -12.16 13.08
N ILE A 24 -16.97 -13.37 13.13
CA ILE A 24 -18.38 -13.61 13.45
C ILE A 24 -18.71 -13.04 14.84
N TYR A 25 -17.84 -13.27 15.83
CA TYR A 25 -18.03 -12.73 17.19
C TYR A 25 -18.15 -11.20 17.21
N PHE A 26 -17.28 -10.48 16.49
CA PHE A 26 -17.35 -9.02 16.42
C PHE A 26 -18.61 -8.53 15.68
N VAL A 27 -19.03 -9.23 14.63
CA VAL A 27 -20.23 -8.90 13.88
C VAL A 27 -21.48 -8.97 14.76
N GLU A 28 -21.63 -10.06 15.51
CA GLU A 28 -22.73 -10.26 16.43
C GLU A 28 -22.68 -9.31 17.63
N LEU A 29 -21.48 -9.07 18.20
CA LEU A 29 -21.30 -8.15 19.32
C LEU A 29 -21.73 -6.72 18.97
N ILE A 30 -21.30 -6.21 17.81
CA ILE A 30 -21.64 -4.87 17.34
C ILE A 30 -23.13 -4.81 16.98
N ALA A 31 -23.67 -5.81 16.29
CA ALA A 31 -25.10 -5.88 15.98
C ALA A 31 -25.96 -5.86 17.25
N GLY A 32 -25.55 -6.60 18.30
CA GLY A 32 -26.21 -6.60 19.60
C GLY A 32 -26.17 -5.23 20.29
N GLY A 33 -25.04 -4.52 20.22
CA GLY A 33 -24.92 -3.15 20.74
C GLY A 33 -25.76 -2.11 19.99
N LEU A 34 -26.17 -2.41 18.75
CA LEU A 34 -26.99 -1.55 17.90
C LEU A 34 -28.48 -1.93 17.90
N ALA A 35 -28.90 -2.91 18.71
CA ALA A 35 -30.24 -3.48 18.66
C ALA A 35 -31.37 -2.44 18.85
N ASP A 36 -31.15 -1.44 19.72
CA ASP A 36 -32.12 -0.36 19.98
C ASP A 36 -32.08 0.78 18.95
N HIS A 37 -31.17 0.69 17.96
CA HIS A 37 -30.92 1.72 16.96
C HIS A 37 -31.03 1.14 15.53
N PRO A 38 -32.26 0.97 15.00
CA PRO A 38 -32.50 0.22 13.76
C PRO A 38 -31.81 0.81 12.52
N ALA A 39 -31.72 2.15 12.41
CA ALA A 39 -30.98 2.79 11.32
C ALA A 39 -29.47 2.52 11.38
N SER A 40 -28.88 2.52 12.58
CA SER A 40 -27.46 2.19 12.76
C SER A 40 -27.19 0.71 12.51
N LEU A 41 -28.11 -0.17 12.91
CA LEU A 41 -28.05 -1.60 12.62
C LEU A 41 -28.12 -1.88 11.12
N GLU A 42 -29.00 -1.20 10.39
CA GLU A 42 -29.10 -1.32 8.94
C GLU A 42 -27.82 -0.85 8.25
N MET A 43 -27.27 0.29 8.65
CA MET A 43 -25.99 0.79 8.13
C MET A 43 -24.84 -0.17 8.44
N TRP A 44 -24.81 -0.76 9.63
CA TRP A 44 -23.83 -1.78 10.00
C TRP A 44 -23.92 -3.01 9.08
N ARG A 45 -25.13 -3.50 8.80
CA ARG A 45 -25.35 -4.64 7.89
C ARG A 45 -24.87 -4.35 6.48
N ASP A 46 -25.16 -3.16 5.93
CA ASP A 46 -24.64 -2.75 4.61
C ASP A 46 -23.11 -2.76 4.58
N LEU A 47 -22.47 -2.26 5.64
CA LEU A 47 -21.01 -2.21 5.73
C LEU A 47 -20.36 -3.60 5.79
N VAL A 48 -20.96 -4.54 6.53
CA VAL A 48 -20.44 -5.92 6.66
C VAL A 48 -20.66 -6.74 5.38
N ASP A 49 -21.70 -6.44 4.61
CA ASP A 49 -21.99 -7.11 3.33
C ASP A 49 -21.08 -6.61 2.19
N ARG A 50 -20.38 -5.49 2.38
CA ARG A 50 -19.44 -4.98 1.39
C ARG A 50 -18.20 -5.85 1.29
N ASP A 51 -17.66 -5.91 0.08
CA ASP A 51 -16.38 -6.55 -0.18
C ASP A 51 -15.23 -5.74 0.46
N LEU A 52 -14.89 -6.12 1.70
CA LEU A 52 -13.75 -5.56 2.43
C LEU A 52 -12.41 -6.13 1.96
N SER A 53 -12.39 -7.03 0.96
CA SER A 53 -11.14 -7.54 0.40
C SER A 53 -10.29 -6.40 -0.16
N PHE A 54 -10.86 -5.26 -0.54
CA PHE A 54 -10.08 -4.07 -0.87
C PHE A 54 -9.09 -3.65 0.24
N PHE A 55 -9.33 -3.96 1.51
CA PHE A 55 -8.41 -3.59 2.60
C PHE A 55 -7.41 -4.68 2.98
N THR A 56 -7.65 -5.93 2.58
CA THR A 56 -6.88 -7.11 3.03
C THR A 56 -6.49 -8.07 1.90
N SER A 57 -6.81 -7.75 0.65
CA SER A 57 -6.48 -8.54 -0.53
C SER A 57 -5.00 -8.42 -0.84
N PRO A 58 -4.35 -9.50 -1.34
CA PRO A 58 -2.99 -9.44 -1.87
C PRO A 58 -2.78 -8.30 -2.89
N ILE A 59 -3.78 -8.03 -3.74
CA ILE A 59 -3.72 -6.93 -4.73
C ILE A 59 -3.66 -5.57 -4.01
N SER A 60 -4.42 -5.41 -2.93
CA SER A 60 -4.41 -4.19 -2.14
C SER A 60 -3.13 -4.03 -1.34
N GLU A 61 -2.55 -5.13 -0.85
CA GLU A 61 -1.21 -5.11 -0.24
C GLU A 61 -0.14 -4.68 -1.25
N GLU A 62 -0.18 -5.23 -2.47
CA GLU A 62 0.71 -4.85 -3.58
C GLU A 62 0.60 -3.36 -3.89
N ILE A 63 -0.61 -2.82 -4.09
CA ILE A 63 -0.83 -1.37 -4.32
C ILE A 63 -0.29 -0.54 -3.15
N ARG A 64 -0.48 -0.99 -1.91
CA ARG A 64 0.06 -0.31 -0.73
C ARG A 64 1.56 -0.39 -0.69
N GLU A 65 2.16 -1.49 -1.15
CA GLU A 65 3.61 -1.67 -1.23
C GLU A 65 4.22 -0.77 -2.30
N GLU A 66 3.64 -0.72 -3.49
CA GLU A 66 3.98 0.20 -4.58
C GLU A 66 3.94 1.65 -4.11
N GLY A 67 2.82 2.11 -3.55
CA GLY A 67 2.69 3.50 -3.09
C GLY A 67 3.71 3.87 -2.00
N ARG A 68 4.09 2.89 -1.19
CA ARG A 68 5.01 3.06 -0.06
C ARG A 68 6.48 2.90 -0.53
N THR A 69 6.72 2.37 -1.74
CA THR A 69 8.00 2.40 -2.47
C THR A 69 8.16 3.72 -3.23
N GLN A 70 7.12 4.19 -3.91
CA GLN A 70 7.08 5.50 -4.56
C GLN A 70 7.38 6.64 -3.56
N ALA A 71 6.76 6.59 -2.38
CA ALA A 71 7.05 7.52 -1.29
C ALA A 71 8.54 7.55 -0.90
N ARG A 72 9.23 6.41 -0.99
CA ARG A 72 10.66 6.33 -0.64
C ARG A 72 11.55 6.98 -1.70
N ALA A 73 11.16 6.97 -2.98
CA ALA A 73 11.87 7.71 -4.03
C ALA A 73 11.74 9.22 -3.78
N GLU A 74 10.53 9.66 -3.45
CA GLU A 74 10.22 11.04 -3.11
C GLU A 74 11.01 11.50 -1.87
N ASP A 75 11.08 10.69 -0.83
CA ASP A 75 11.88 10.97 0.39
C ASP A 75 13.37 11.19 0.07
N ILE A 76 13.97 10.34 -0.78
CA ILE A 76 15.38 10.48 -1.16
C ILE A 76 15.61 11.80 -1.90
N LEU A 77 14.74 12.13 -2.86
CA LEU A 77 14.83 13.37 -3.63
C LEU A 77 14.65 14.59 -2.73
N LEU A 78 13.70 14.54 -1.80
CA LEU A 78 13.44 15.61 -0.83
C LEU A 78 14.65 15.85 0.08
N VAL A 79 15.31 14.80 0.57
CA VAL A 79 16.53 14.93 1.39
C VAL A 79 17.66 15.58 0.59
N LEU A 80 17.87 15.17 -0.66
CA LEU A 80 18.91 15.76 -1.52
C LEU A 80 18.63 17.24 -1.83
N GLU A 81 17.37 17.57 -2.12
CA GLU A 81 16.92 18.95 -2.36
C GLU A 81 17.12 19.82 -1.11
N ASN A 82 16.69 19.36 0.07
CA ASN A 82 16.86 20.09 1.33
C ASN A 82 18.35 20.33 1.66
N ARG A 83 19.24 19.46 1.19
CA ARG A 83 20.70 19.63 1.34
C ARG A 83 21.33 20.48 0.25
N GLY A 84 20.56 20.95 -0.73
CA GLY A 84 21.07 21.69 -1.88
C GLY A 84 21.95 20.85 -2.81
N VAL A 85 21.82 19.52 -2.76
CA VAL A 85 22.57 18.62 -3.65
C VAL A 85 21.84 18.57 -4.99
N ALA A 86 22.51 19.04 -6.04
CA ALA A 86 21.96 18.95 -7.39
C ALA A 86 21.75 17.48 -7.79
N VAL A 87 20.56 17.15 -8.28
CA VAL A 87 20.18 15.82 -8.74
C VAL A 87 20.06 15.84 -10.27
N PRO A 88 21.05 15.32 -11.01
CA PRO A 88 20.96 15.15 -12.45
C PRO A 88 19.79 14.26 -12.87
N ASP A 89 19.26 14.45 -14.08
CA ASP A 89 18.12 13.68 -14.58
C ASP A 89 18.37 12.17 -14.63
N ASP A 90 19.61 11.74 -14.92
CA ASP A 90 19.99 10.32 -14.89
C ASP A 90 19.86 9.72 -13.48
N VAL A 91 20.22 10.49 -12.46
CA VAL A 91 20.13 10.08 -11.06
C VAL A 91 18.67 10.09 -10.61
N ARG A 92 17.90 11.12 -10.99
CA ARG A 92 16.46 11.21 -10.71
C ARG A 92 15.72 10.01 -11.29
N ALA A 93 15.95 9.72 -12.57
CA ALA A 93 15.32 8.59 -13.26
C ALA A 93 15.67 7.25 -12.59
N ARG A 94 16.91 7.08 -12.13
CA ARG A 94 17.33 5.87 -11.39
C ARG A 94 16.64 5.75 -10.03
N ILE A 95 16.47 6.85 -9.30
CA ILE A 95 15.78 6.85 -8.00
C ILE A 95 14.29 6.51 -8.18
N THR A 96 13.60 7.18 -9.12
CA THR A 96 12.17 6.99 -9.34
C THR A 96 11.82 5.68 -10.05
N GLY A 97 12.78 5.10 -10.79
CA GLY A 97 12.61 3.80 -11.46
C GLY A 97 12.87 2.59 -10.58
N CYS A 98 13.40 2.76 -9.36
CA CYS A 98 13.69 1.67 -8.45
C CYS A 98 12.42 1.26 -7.69
N GLN A 99 12.02 -0.01 -7.81
CA GLN A 99 10.86 -0.58 -7.10
C GLN A 99 11.25 -1.43 -5.89
N GLU A 100 12.55 -1.56 -5.61
CA GLU A 100 13.09 -2.42 -4.55
C GLU A 100 13.42 -1.62 -3.29
N ARG A 101 12.57 -1.72 -2.26
CA ARG A 101 12.76 -0.92 -1.03
C ARG A 101 14.04 -1.17 -0.27
N GLU A 102 14.51 -2.41 -0.27
CA GLU A 102 15.74 -2.78 0.41
C GLU A 102 16.96 -2.17 -0.28
N VAL A 103 16.85 -1.87 -1.58
CA VAL A 103 17.87 -1.12 -2.34
C VAL A 103 17.78 0.38 -2.04
N MET A 104 16.57 0.94 -1.91
CA MET A 104 16.36 2.37 -1.66
C MET A 104 16.70 2.79 -0.23
N ARG A 105 16.61 1.89 0.75
CA ARG A 105 16.87 2.22 2.17
C ARG A 105 18.33 2.66 2.40
N PRO A 106 19.37 1.95 1.92
CA PRO A 106 20.74 2.44 1.94
C PRO A 106 20.91 3.79 1.25
N TRP A 107 20.25 4.00 0.10
CA TRP A 107 20.34 5.28 -0.62
C TRP A 107 19.79 6.44 0.19
N LEU A 108 18.68 6.25 0.90
CA LEU A 108 18.11 7.25 1.79
C LEU A 108 19.06 7.60 2.94
N LEU A 109 19.70 6.60 3.55
CA LEU A 109 20.70 6.84 4.60
C LEU A 109 21.90 7.63 4.05
N SER A 110 22.41 7.23 2.88
CA SER A 110 23.51 7.93 2.23
C SER A 110 23.12 9.35 1.79
N ALA A 111 21.86 9.59 1.38
CA ALA A 111 21.40 10.91 0.98
C ALA A 111 21.53 11.97 2.08
N VAL A 112 21.57 11.57 3.36
CA VAL A 112 21.77 12.48 4.49
C VAL A 112 23.19 13.06 4.55
N THR A 113 24.20 12.31 4.08
CA THR A 113 25.61 12.68 4.24
C THR A 113 26.37 12.84 2.91
N ALA A 114 25.88 12.26 1.83
CA ALA A 114 26.51 12.26 0.50
C ALA A 114 26.83 13.69 0.01
N ARG A 115 28.01 13.92 -0.53
CA ARG A 115 28.41 15.24 -1.07
C ARG A 115 27.89 15.44 -2.50
N SER A 116 27.43 14.38 -3.16
CA SER A 116 26.78 14.45 -4.47
C SER A 116 25.67 13.41 -4.60
N ALA A 117 24.71 13.64 -5.50
CA ALA A 117 23.59 12.72 -5.70
C ALA A 117 24.03 11.32 -6.17
N ARG A 118 25.20 11.19 -6.83
CA ARG A 118 25.72 9.88 -7.27
C ARG A 118 26.35 9.06 -6.13
N GLU A 119 26.86 9.72 -5.09
CA GLU A 119 27.45 9.03 -3.93
C GLU A 119 26.40 8.21 -3.16
N ILE A 120 25.09 8.52 -3.30
CA ILE A 120 24.03 7.77 -2.58
C ILE A 120 23.96 6.29 -3.00
N PHE A 121 24.37 5.98 -4.23
CA PHE A 121 24.34 4.62 -4.76
C PHE A 121 25.49 3.75 -4.23
N GLY A 122 26.47 4.36 -3.56
CA GLY A 122 27.59 3.68 -2.92
C GLY A 122 27.45 3.70 -1.40
N GLY A 123 26.55 2.87 -0.86
CA GLY A 123 26.53 2.54 0.57
C GLY A 123 26.83 1.05 0.74
N VAL A 124 27.87 0.75 1.53
CA VAL A 124 28.45 -0.56 1.90
C VAL A 124 27.45 -1.70 2.01
#